data_AF-A0A7W8DRQ8-F1
#
_entry.id   AF-A0A7W8DRQ8-F1
#
_cell.length_a   1.000
_cell.length_b   1.000
_cell.length_c   1.000
_cell.angle_alpha   90.00
_cell.angle_beta   90.00
_cell.angle_gamma   90.00
#
_symmetry.space_group_name_H-M   'P 1'
#
loop_
_entity.id
_entity.type
_entity.pdbx_description
1 polymer ?
#
loop_
_entity_poly.entity_id
_entity_poly.type
_entity_poly.pdbx_seq_one_letter_code
_entity_poly.pdbx_strand_id
1 'polypeptide(L)'
;MKPCLVRRLLLTCAAWSILALPMSSPASTIVWSSDFQDLLFDSNGQELDGNFSFEIGSFANGFVPTSSNFNDWAANWKVFDRAYDPTPADPNDGDPEGWEPLLQFYVGTAEHTATGGSASPDADPLSVFAQGEVAYLWVYNTKNREVGTEWALVTDGAGLGDVADDWAFPDPAEPSSTSYEWQLADADEAIYGGLNGTTGGGQNYTIQTSLVPVPEPGSSVLFGVAALGVLLRRRRTREQPSIR
;
A
#
# COMPACT_ATOMS: atom_id res chain seq x y z
N MET A 1 -54.77 57.38 31.12
CA MET A 1 -53.45 57.47 30.45
C MET A 1 -52.35 57.38 31.51
N LYS A 2 -51.71 56.20 31.63
CA LYS A 2 -50.51 55.94 32.44
C LYS A 2 -49.67 54.91 31.67
N PRO A 3 -48.38 55.16 31.40
CA PRO A 3 -47.58 54.32 30.52
C PRO A 3 -46.77 53.24 31.26
N CYS A 4 -46.33 52.28 30.45
CA CYS A 4 -45.12 51.47 30.55
C CYS A 4 -45.04 50.34 31.58
N LEU A 5 -45.54 49.19 31.14
CA LEU A 5 -45.19 47.86 31.60
C LEU A 5 -44.18 47.26 30.60
N VAL A 6 -42.89 47.60 30.73
CA VAL A 6 -41.81 46.90 30.00
C VAL A 6 -40.61 46.75 30.92
N ARG A 7 -40.61 45.69 31.72
CA ARG A 7 -39.39 45.19 32.36
C ARG A 7 -39.66 43.77 32.82
N ARG A 8 -39.27 42.79 31.97
CA ARG A 8 -38.89 41.40 32.30
C ARG A 8 -38.98 40.57 31.02
N LEU A 9 -37.98 40.71 30.15
CA LEU A 9 -37.68 39.67 29.17
C LEU A 9 -36.22 39.84 28.72
N LEU A 10 -35.28 39.43 29.57
CA LEU A 10 -33.86 39.35 29.24
C LEU A 10 -33.22 38.52 30.34
N LEU A 11 -33.35 37.19 30.29
CA LEU A 11 -32.54 36.23 31.07
C LEU A 11 -32.95 34.77 30.74
N THR A 12 -32.92 34.36 29.47
CA THR A 12 -32.98 32.94 29.08
C THR A 12 -32.27 32.74 27.73
N CYS A 13 -30.96 32.98 27.67
CA CYS A 13 -30.13 32.55 26.52
C CYS A 13 -28.69 32.13 26.91
N ALA A 14 -28.37 31.98 28.20
CA ALA A 14 -27.00 31.71 28.65
C ALA A 14 -26.89 30.38 29.42
N ALA A 15 -27.47 29.30 28.90
CA ALA A 15 -27.44 27.98 29.54
C ALA A 15 -27.37 26.80 28.55
N TRP A 16 -26.72 26.98 27.39
CA TRP A 16 -26.51 25.92 26.38
C TRP A 16 -25.08 25.95 25.79
N SER A 17 -24.09 26.31 26.59
CA SER A 17 -22.68 26.40 26.12
C SER A 17 -21.70 25.60 26.98
N ILE A 18 -22.19 24.75 27.87
CA ILE A 18 -21.35 23.90 28.73
C ILE A 18 -21.75 22.46 28.42
N LEU A 19 -20.91 21.78 27.62
CA LEU A 19 -20.80 20.34 27.32
C LEU A 19 -20.49 20.08 25.83
N ALA A 20 -19.45 20.75 25.31
CA ALA A 20 -18.67 20.22 24.20
C ALA A 20 -17.24 20.05 24.72
N LEU A 21 -17.06 19.17 25.71
CA LEU A 21 -15.74 18.61 25.95
C LEU A 21 -15.39 17.80 24.70
N PRO A 22 -14.23 17.98 24.06
CA PRO A 22 -13.81 17.10 22.99
C PRO A 22 -13.76 15.70 23.59
N MET A 23 -14.76 14.88 23.29
CA MET A 23 -14.63 13.46 23.54
C MET A 23 -13.54 13.02 22.59
N SER A 24 -12.47 12.44 23.14
CA SER A 24 -11.49 11.73 22.32
C SER A 24 -12.29 10.76 21.46
N SER A 25 -12.22 10.94 20.14
CA SER A 25 -12.79 9.96 19.24
C SER A 25 -12.10 8.62 19.52
N PRO A 26 -12.83 7.50 19.61
CA PRO A 26 -12.18 6.18 19.64
C PRO A 26 -11.31 6.07 18.39
N ALA A 27 -10.06 5.64 18.57
CA ALA A 27 -9.11 5.45 17.48
C ALA A 27 -7.95 4.61 18.02
N SER A 28 -7.88 3.34 17.64
CA SER A 28 -6.73 2.50 18.02
C SER A 28 -5.49 2.91 17.24
N THR A 29 -4.31 2.68 17.81
CA THR A 29 -3.04 2.90 17.12
C THR A 29 -2.58 1.60 16.47
N ILE A 30 -2.07 1.68 15.25
CA ILE A 30 -1.42 0.57 14.57
C ILE A 30 0.03 0.98 14.35
N VAL A 31 0.94 0.20 14.95
CA VAL A 31 2.38 0.30 14.74
C VAL A 31 2.78 -0.82 13.81
N TRP A 32 3.60 -0.52 12.80
CA TRP A 32 4.04 -1.51 11.83
C TRP A 32 5.51 -1.29 11.50
N SER A 33 6.29 -2.37 11.42
CA SER A 33 7.74 -2.27 11.23
C SER A 33 8.37 -3.56 10.76
N SER A 34 9.67 -3.48 10.43
CA SER A 34 10.57 -4.62 10.39
C SER A 34 11.43 -4.68 11.65
N ASP A 35 12.26 -5.72 11.76
CA ASP A 35 13.35 -5.73 12.73
C ASP A 35 14.49 -4.77 12.30
N PHE A 36 15.36 -4.41 13.25
CA PHE A 36 16.60 -3.70 12.92
C PHE A 36 17.58 -4.62 12.20
N GLN A 37 18.27 -4.09 11.18
CA GLN A 37 19.20 -4.86 10.33
C GLN A 37 18.51 -6.05 9.66
N ASP A 38 17.27 -5.84 9.24
CA ASP A 38 16.52 -6.87 8.53
C ASP A 38 17.14 -7.12 7.15
N LEU A 39 16.81 -8.27 6.55
CA LEU A 39 17.38 -8.74 5.31
C LEU A 39 16.44 -8.40 4.15
N LEU A 40 16.38 -7.11 3.79
CA LEU A 40 15.48 -6.58 2.76
C LEU A 40 16.25 -6.43 1.44
N PHE A 41 15.86 -7.19 0.41
CA PHE A 41 16.62 -7.29 -0.83
C PHE A 41 15.82 -6.98 -2.08
N ASP A 42 16.51 -6.48 -3.10
CA ASP A 42 15.99 -6.34 -4.45
C ASP A 42 15.99 -7.69 -5.20
N SER A 43 15.47 -7.69 -6.43
CA SER A 43 15.43 -8.89 -7.28
C SER A 43 16.83 -9.42 -7.67
N ASN A 44 17.88 -8.60 -7.53
CA ASN A 44 19.28 -8.96 -7.78
C ASN A 44 20.02 -9.40 -6.52
N GLY A 45 19.37 -9.36 -5.35
CA GLY A 45 19.97 -9.68 -4.05
C GLY A 45 20.87 -8.57 -3.50
N GLN A 46 20.63 -7.31 -3.89
CA GLN A 46 21.21 -6.12 -3.26
C GLN A 46 20.27 -5.56 -2.20
N GLU A 47 20.81 -5.04 -1.11
CA GLU A 47 20.00 -4.41 -0.05
C GLU A 47 19.14 -3.29 -0.64
N LEU A 48 17.90 -3.15 -0.14
CA LEU A 48 17.03 -2.07 -0.59
C LEU A 48 17.65 -0.72 -0.22
N ASP A 49 17.65 0.22 -1.17
CA ASP A 49 18.13 1.58 -0.96
C ASP A 49 16.97 2.56 -0.71
N GLY A 50 17.30 3.85 -0.54
CA GLY A 50 16.30 4.91 -0.34
C GLY A 50 15.33 5.11 -1.51
N ASN A 51 15.53 4.46 -2.67
CA ASN A 51 14.57 4.53 -3.78
C ASN A 51 13.35 3.63 -3.59
N PHE A 52 13.35 2.79 -2.56
CA PHE A 52 12.20 1.97 -2.20
C PHE A 52 11.32 2.66 -1.15
N SER A 53 10.05 2.29 -1.16
CA SER A 53 9.05 2.74 -0.19
C SER A 53 8.24 1.54 0.28
N PHE A 54 7.69 1.68 1.48
CA PHE A 54 6.88 0.69 2.17
C PHE A 54 5.52 1.31 2.44
N GLU A 55 4.46 0.67 2.00
CA GLU A 55 3.11 1.07 2.36
C GLU A 55 2.38 -0.08 3.02
N ILE A 56 1.73 0.21 4.15
CA ILE A 56 0.74 -0.69 4.73
C ILE A 56 -0.65 -0.22 4.29
N GLY A 57 -1.52 -1.16 3.95
CA GLY A 57 -2.84 -0.81 3.43
C GLY A 57 -3.69 -2.03 3.10
N SER A 58 -4.76 -1.82 2.34
CA SER A 58 -5.66 -2.89 1.90
C SER A 58 -6.21 -2.65 0.51
N PHE A 59 -6.81 -3.69 -0.08
CA PHE A 59 -7.44 -3.60 -1.38
C PHE A 59 -8.95 -3.38 -1.26
N ALA A 60 -9.43 -2.31 -1.91
CA ALA A 60 -10.83 -1.90 -1.89
C ALA A 60 -11.78 -2.95 -2.50
N ASN A 61 -13.04 -2.91 -2.06
CA ASN A 61 -14.16 -3.65 -2.66
C ASN A 61 -13.96 -5.17 -2.72
N GLY A 62 -13.16 -5.74 -1.81
CA GLY A 62 -12.86 -7.18 -1.79
C GLY A 62 -11.99 -7.63 -2.96
N PHE A 63 -11.23 -6.71 -3.57
CA PHE A 63 -10.23 -7.06 -4.57
C PHE A 63 -9.17 -7.97 -3.95
N VAL A 64 -8.95 -9.13 -4.55
CA VAL A 64 -7.92 -10.09 -4.13
C VAL A 64 -6.70 -9.94 -5.04
N PRO A 65 -5.55 -9.48 -4.52
CA PRO A 65 -4.36 -9.30 -5.33
C PRO A 65 -3.81 -10.65 -5.79
N THR A 66 -3.42 -10.73 -7.06
CA THR A 66 -2.73 -11.90 -7.63
C THR A 66 -1.69 -11.42 -8.63
N SER A 67 -0.72 -12.28 -8.96
CA SER A 67 0.26 -11.96 -10.01
C SER A 67 -0.35 -11.81 -11.42
N SER A 68 -1.61 -12.20 -11.61
CA SER A 68 -2.32 -12.06 -12.89
C SER A 68 -2.99 -10.70 -13.09
N ASN A 69 -3.21 -9.92 -12.01
CA ASN A 69 -4.00 -8.69 -12.03
C ASN A 69 -3.21 -7.44 -11.59
N PHE A 70 -1.88 -7.42 -11.76
CA PHE A 70 -1.01 -6.28 -11.43
C PHE A 70 -1.49 -4.93 -11.98
N ASN A 71 -2.15 -4.92 -13.14
CA ASN A 71 -2.66 -3.69 -13.76
C ASN A 71 -3.71 -2.99 -12.89
N ASP A 72 -4.40 -3.74 -12.04
CA ASP A 72 -5.52 -3.25 -11.26
C ASP A 72 -5.11 -2.92 -9.82
N TRP A 73 -3.88 -3.28 -9.39
CA TRP A 73 -3.45 -3.15 -8.01
C TRP A 73 -3.50 -1.70 -7.54
N ALA A 74 -2.79 -0.79 -8.22
CA ALA A 74 -2.71 0.61 -7.82
C ALA A 74 -4.08 1.32 -7.80
N ALA A 75 -5.01 0.89 -8.66
CA ALA A 75 -6.36 1.47 -8.72
C ALA A 75 -7.29 0.95 -7.60
N ASN A 76 -6.99 -0.21 -7.02
CA ASN A 76 -7.75 -0.78 -5.91
C ASN A 76 -7.05 -0.64 -4.56
N TRP A 77 -5.84 -0.08 -4.52
CA TRP A 77 -5.06 0.06 -3.29
C TRP A 77 -5.52 1.26 -2.46
N LYS A 78 -5.74 1.03 -1.16
CA LYS A 78 -5.98 2.04 -0.14
C LYS A 78 -4.76 2.11 0.77
N VAL A 79 -4.04 3.23 0.74
CA VAL A 79 -2.92 3.48 1.65
C VAL A 79 -3.45 3.75 3.05
N PHE A 80 -3.00 2.97 4.03
CA PHE A 80 -3.27 3.28 5.43
C PHE A 80 -2.13 4.14 6.01
N ASP A 81 -0.88 3.76 5.75
CA ASP A 81 0.29 4.52 6.17
C ASP A 81 1.49 4.20 5.25
N ARG A 82 2.53 5.02 5.30
CA ARG A 82 3.71 4.86 4.45
C ARG A 82 5.00 5.20 5.18
N ALA A 83 6.04 4.41 4.91
CA ALA A 83 7.42 4.70 5.27
C ALA A 83 8.27 4.81 4.01
N TYR A 84 9.07 5.87 3.91
CA TYR A 84 9.91 6.14 2.74
C TYR A 84 11.06 7.08 3.11
N ASP A 85 12.06 7.16 2.24
CA ASP A 85 13.18 8.10 2.38
C ASP A 85 12.93 9.27 1.41
N PRO A 86 12.67 10.51 1.91
CA PRO A 86 12.43 11.67 1.07
C PRO A 86 13.72 12.21 0.43
N THR A 87 14.90 11.87 0.98
CA THR A 87 16.19 12.31 0.47
C THR A 87 17.17 11.14 0.24
N PRO A 88 16.90 10.24 -0.73
CA PRO A 88 17.71 9.03 -0.96
C PRO A 88 19.20 9.21 -1.26
N ALA A 89 19.63 10.46 -1.46
CA ALA A 89 21.00 10.84 -1.69
C ALA A 89 21.74 11.34 -0.44
N ASP A 90 21.05 11.61 0.67
CA ASP A 90 21.62 12.09 1.93
C ASP A 90 21.38 11.09 3.08
N PRO A 91 22.30 10.15 3.32
CA PRO A 91 22.11 9.07 4.28
C PRO A 91 22.23 9.49 5.76
N ASN A 92 22.20 10.79 6.08
CA ASN A 92 22.28 11.29 7.46
C ASN A 92 21.20 12.35 7.78
N ASP A 93 20.10 12.39 7.04
CA ASP A 93 19.01 13.34 7.27
C ASP A 93 18.12 12.96 8.48
N GLY A 94 18.25 11.72 8.97
CA GLY A 94 17.54 11.18 10.13
C GLY A 94 16.15 10.65 9.80
N ASP A 95 15.89 10.33 8.52
CA ASP A 95 14.74 9.60 7.97
C ASP A 95 13.41 9.80 8.74
N PRO A 96 12.87 11.04 8.77
CA PRO A 96 11.71 11.35 9.60
C PRO A 96 10.44 10.59 9.19
N GLU A 97 10.41 10.05 7.97
CA GLU A 97 9.31 9.27 7.42
C GLU A 97 9.52 7.75 7.58
N GLY A 98 10.50 7.34 8.38
CA GLY A 98 10.54 6.01 8.98
C GLY A 98 11.12 4.89 8.12
N TRP A 99 11.74 5.16 6.96
CA TRP A 99 12.57 4.19 6.24
C TRP A 99 14.04 4.55 6.40
N GLU A 100 14.85 3.65 6.96
CA GLU A 100 16.27 3.86 7.25
C GLU A 100 17.13 2.87 6.43
N PRO A 101 17.54 3.20 5.19
CA PRO A 101 18.23 2.27 4.30
C PRO A 101 19.55 1.74 4.89
N LEU A 102 20.29 2.56 5.64
CA LEU A 102 21.56 2.13 6.24
C LEU A 102 21.38 1.09 7.34
N LEU A 103 20.22 1.07 7.98
CA LEU A 103 19.88 0.13 9.05
C LEU A 103 18.98 -1.01 8.56
N GLN A 104 18.57 -0.99 7.28
CA GLN A 104 17.62 -1.94 6.69
C GLN A 104 16.40 -2.12 7.59
N PHE A 105 15.79 -0.99 7.98
CA PHE A 105 14.69 -0.95 8.93
C PHE A 105 13.65 0.07 8.50
N TYR A 106 12.37 -0.30 8.57
CA TYR A 106 11.28 0.66 8.47
C TYR A 106 10.37 0.61 9.70
N VAL A 107 9.72 1.74 9.98
CA VAL A 107 8.67 1.87 11.00
C VAL A 107 7.64 2.89 10.58
N GLY A 108 6.37 2.60 10.85
CA GLY A 108 5.29 3.57 10.76
C GLY A 108 4.31 3.41 11.89
N THR A 109 3.48 4.45 12.06
CA THR A 109 2.47 4.50 13.10
C THR A 109 1.33 5.41 12.65
N ALA A 110 0.11 4.89 12.68
CA ALA A 110 -1.07 5.69 12.38
C ALA A 110 -2.26 5.28 13.26
N GLU A 111 -3.14 6.25 13.52
CA GLU A 111 -4.41 5.98 14.19
C GLU A 111 -5.44 5.44 13.19
N HIS A 112 -6.04 4.30 13.49
CA HIS A 112 -7.25 3.81 12.84
C HIS A 112 -8.45 4.46 13.50
N THR A 113 -9.03 5.44 12.81
CA THR A 113 -10.01 6.37 13.37
C THR A 113 -11.38 5.72 13.60
N ALA A 114 -12.23 6.34 14.43
CA ALA A 114 -13.61 5.89 14.72
C ALA A 114 -14.48 5.61 13.49
N THR A 115 -14.16 6.22 12.34
CA THR A 115 -14.89 6.04 11.08
C THR A 115 -14.25 5.00 10.16
N GLY A 116 -13.24 4.29 10.64
CA GLY A 116 -12.45 3.32 9.91
C GLY A 116 -11.41 3.93 8.97
N GLY A 117 -11.13 5.23 9.05
CA GLY A 117 -10.08 5.90 8.26
C GLY A 117 -8.70 5.84 8.91
N SER A 118 -7.68 6.37 8.24
CA SER A 118 -6.33 6.56 8.81
C SER A 118 -6.06 8.02 9.15
N ALA A 119 -5.30 8.27 10.22
CA ALA A 119 -4.75 9.59 10.53
C ALA A 119 -3.41 9.90 9.83
N SER A 120 -2.84 8.94 9.09
CA SER A 120 -1.62 9.16 8.31
C SER A 120 -1.81 10.28 7.28
N PRO A 121 -0.81 11.18 7.10
CA PRO A 121 -0.86 12.19 6.05
C PRO A 121 -0.82 11.60 4.63
N ASP A 122 -0.39 10.35 4.47
CA ASP A 122 -0.29 9.65 3.18
C ASP A 122 -1.58 8.91 2.79
N ALA A 123 -2.53 8.77 3.70
CA ALA A 123 -3.81 8.12 3.43
C ALA A 123 -4.79 9.06 2.70
N ASP A 124 -5.59 8.50 1.79
CA ASP A 124 -6.74 9.21 1.24
C ASP A 124 -7.80 9.38 2.34
N PRO A 125 -8.22 10.61 2.70
CA PRO A 125 -9.25 10.84 3.73
C PRO A 125 -10.61 10.18 3.45
N LEU A 126 -10.86 9.76 2.20
CA LEU A 126 -12.07 9.05 1.81
C LEU A 126 -11.95 7.53 1.94
N SER A 127 -10.75 7.00 2.18
CA SER A 127 -10.54 5.57 2.38
C SER A 127 -11.10 5.12 3.73
N VAL A 128 -11.86 4.03 3.70
CA VAL A 128 -12.39 3.36 4.88
C VAL A 128 -11.88 1.93 4.89
N PHE A 129 -11.28 1.52 6.00
CA PHE A 129 -10.76 0.19 6.30
C PHE A 129 -11.77 -0.50 7.23
N ALA A 130 -12.40 -1.55 6.72
CA ALA A 130 -13.42 -2.28 7.48
C ALA A 130 -12.78 -3.20 8.51
N GLN A 131 -13.48 -3.47 9.62
CA GLN A 131 -13.05 -4.49 10.58
C GLN A 131 -12.84 -5.84 9.87
N GLY A 132 -11.71 -6.50 10.16
CA GLY A 132 -11.34 -7.78 9.58
C GLY A 132 -10.89 -7.70 8.12
N GLU A 133 -10.77 -6.50 7.55
CA GLU A 133 -10.14 -6.32 6.24
C GLU A 133 -8.65 -6.66 6.36
N VAL A 134 -8.15 -7.49 5.44
CA VAL A 134 -6.75 -7.93 5.44
C VAL A 134 -5.85 -6.76 5.06
N ALA A 135 -4.83 -6.53 5.88
CA ALA A 135 -3.77 -5.58 5.61
C ALA A 135 -2.61 -6.27 4.88
N TYR A 136 -1.99 -5.53 3.97
CA TYR A 136 -0.84 -5.97 3.21
C TYR A 136 0.26 -4.94 3.35
N LEU A 137 1.51 -5.40 3.32
CA LEU A 137 2.68 -4.57 3.13
C LEU A 137 3.08 -4.62 1.66
N TRP A 138 3.05 -3.47 1.00
CA TRP A 138 3.53 -3.30 -0.37
C TRP A 138 4.86 -2.56 -0.37
N VAL A 139 5.92 -3.26 -0.76
CA VAL A 139 7.26 -2.70 -0.98
C VAL A 139 7.44 -2.43 -2.47
N TYR A 140 7.86 -1.22 -2.84
CA TYR A 140 8.02 -0.85 -4.25
C TYR A 140 9.05 0.25 -4.46
N ASN A 141 9.70 0.28 -5.63
CA ASN A 141 10.48 1.44 -6.08
C ASN A 141 9.62 2.45 -6.87
N THR A 142 8.62 1.97 -7.59
CA THR A 142 7.60 2.80 -8.25
C THR A 142 6.34 1.98 -8.46
N LYS A 143 5.17 2.61 -8.38
CA LYS A 143 3.88 1.96 -8.70
C LYS A 143 3.52 2.01 -10.19
N ASN A 144 4.28 2.76 -10.99
CA ASN A 144 4.13 2.73 -12.43
C ASN A 144 4.81 1.48 -12.99
N ARG A 145 4.12 0.74 -13.86
CA ARG A 145 4.70 -0.44 -14.52
C ARG A 145 5.60 -0.02 -15.68
N GLU A 146 6.88 0.08 -15.38
CA GLU A 146 7.94 0.51 -16.28
C GLU A 146 9.11 -0.47 -16.20
N VAL A 147 10.10 -0.31 -17.09
CA VAL A 147 11.28 -1.19 -17.07
C VAL A 147 12.05 -0.92 -15.78
N GLY A 148 12.30 -1.97 -15.01
CA GLY A 148 12.98 -1.88 -13.71
C GLY A 148 12.03 -1.68 -12.53
N THR A 149 10.71 -1.67 -12.73
CA THR A 149 9.74 -1.70 -11.63
C THR A 149 9.89 -3.00 -10.84
N GLU A 150 10.02 -2.87 -9.53
CA GLU A 150 10.14 -3.98 -8.60
C GLU A 150 9.16 -3.84 -7.45
N TRP A 151 8.41 -4.91 -7.18
CA TRP A 151 7.44 -4.99 -6.08
C TRP A 151 7.68 -6.22 -5.21
N ALA A 152 7.31 -6.12 -3.93
CA ALA A 152 6.90 -7.23 -3.09
C ALA A 152 5.54 -6.89 -2.46
N LEU A 153 4.69 -7.89 -2.29
CA LEU A 153 3.41 -7.75 -1.58
C LEU A 153 3.26 -8.94 -0.65
N VAL A 154 3.25 -8.66 0.66
CA VAL A 154 3.20 -9.66 1.71
C VAL A 154 2.07 -9.35 2.70
N THR A 155 1.63 -10.36 3.43
CA THR A 155 0.61 -10.25 4.48
C THR A 155 0.86 -11.31 5.54
N ASP A 156 0.24 -11.14 6.69
CA ASP A 156 0.07 -12.17 7.70
C ASP A 156 -1.40 -12.60 7.65
N GLY A 157 -1.63 -13.71 6.94
CA GLY A 157 -2.95 -14.10 6.47
C GLY A 157 -3.80 -14.76 7.55
N ALA A 158 -5.10 -14.46 7.54
CA ALA A 158 -6.03 -15.05 8.51
C ALA A 158 -6.07 -16.59 8.43
N GLY A 159 -5.64 -17.26 9.51
CA GLY A 159 -5.85 -18.69 9.73
C GLY A 159 -4.60 -19.57 9.87
N LEU A 160 -3.40 -19.00 9.98
CA LEU A 160 -2.16 -19.73 10.22
C LEU A 160 -1.40 -19.20 11.46
N GLY A 161 -1.96 -19.35 12.66
CA GLY A 161 -1.26 -18.86 13.86
C GLY A 161 -2.20 -18.49 14.99
N ASP A 162 -1.78 -17.51 15.78
CA ASP A 162 -2.64 -16.89 16.78
C ASP A 162 -3.49 -15.83 16.09
N VAL A 163 -4.79 -16.05 15.90
CA VAL A 163 -5.71 -15.09 15.26
C VAL A 163 -5.69 -13.65 15.83
N ALA A 164 -4.97 -13.43 16.94
CA ALA A 164 -4.65 -12.13 17.51
C ALA A 164 -3.45 -11.39 16.87
N ASP A 165 -2.59 -12.05 16.09
CA ASP A 165 -1.46 -11.48 15.35
C ASP A 165 -1.76 -11.22 13.87
N ASP A 166 -2.77 -11.88 13.30
CA ASP A 166 -3.30 -11.65 11.95
C ASP A 166 -3.31 -10.15 11.58
N TRP A 167 -2.76 -9.81 10.41
CA TRP A 167 -2.78 -8.46 9.88
C TRP A 167 -4.17 -8.11 9.36
N ALA A 168 -5.07 -7.82 10.29
CA ALA A 168 -6.45 -7.48 10.04
C ALA A 168 -6.81 -6.16 10.71
N PHE A 169 -7.46 -5.26 9.97
CA PHE A 169 -7.89 -3.98 10.53
C PHE A 169 -8.84 -4.21 11.72
N PRO A 170 -8.60 -3.55 12.86
CA PRO A 170 -9.40 -3.74 14.07
C PRO A 170 -10.80 -3.14 13.94
N ASP A 171 -11.65 -3.33 14.95
CA ASP A 171 -12.93 -2.63 15.00
C ASP A 171 -12.67 -1.11 15.14
N PRO A 172 -13.16 -0.25 14.22
CA PRO A 172 -13.03 1.20 14.37
C PRO A 172 -13.61 1.74 15.69
N ALA A 173 -14.51 1.00 16.35
CA ALA A 173 -15.06 1.36 17.64
C ALA A 173 -14.13 1.08 18.84
N GLU A 174 -12.95 0.47 18.63
CA GLU A 174 -11.97 0.22 19.68
C GLU A 174 -11.54 1.52 20.39
N PRO A 175 -11.31 1.49 21.71
CA PRO A 175 -10.87 2.67 22.45
C PRO A 175 -9.44 3.07 22.06
N SER A 176 -9.11 4.35 22.22
CA SER A 176 -7.78 4.88 21.89
C SER A 176 -6.63 4.41 22.78
N SER A 177 -6.93 3.58 23.79
CA SER A 177 -5.91 2.87 24.58
C SER A 177 -5.47 1.55 23.95
N THR A 178 -6.16 1.07 22.91
CA THR A 178 -5.82 -0.17 22.22
C THR A 178 -4.77 0.12 21.14
N SER A 179 -3.72 -0.71 21.10
CA SER A 179 -2.68 -0.66 20.08
C SER A 179 -2.49 -2.04 19.48
N TYR A 180 -2.22 -2.07 18.19
CA TYR A 180 -1.85 -3.25 17.43
C TYR A 180 -0.44 -3.08 16.90
N GLU A 181 0.25 -4.20 16.74
CA GLU A 181 1.63 -4.25 16.26
C GLU A 181 1.70 -5.25 15.11
N TRP A 182 2.06 -4.78 13.93
CA TRP A 182 2.21 -5.59 12.72
C TRP A 182 3.68 -5.64 12.35
N GLN A 183 4.37 -6.69 12.80
CA GLN A 183 5.79 -6.88 12.54
C GLN A 183 5.99 -7.75 11.29
N LEU A 184 6.94 -7.36 10.43
CA LEU A 184 7.31 -8.16 9.26
C LEU A 184 7.73 -9.59 9.61
N ALA A 185 8.30 -9.79 10.80
CA ALA A 185 8.69 -11.10 11.31
C ALA A 185 7.50 -12.07 11.42
N ASP A 186 6.28 -11.56 11.58
CA ASP A 186 5.05 -12.34 11.69
C ASP A 186 4.43 -12.65 10.32
N ALA A 187 4.81 -11.93 9.26
CA ALA A 187 4.28 -12.17 7.92
C ALA A 187 4.63 -13.59 7.42
N ASP A 188 3.63 -14.26 6.85
CA ASP A 188 3.71 -15.67 6.45
C ASP A 188 3.32 -15.93 4.98
N GLU A 189 2.70 -14.96 4.32
CA GLU A 189 2.25 -15.07 2.93
C GLU A 189 2.87 -14.00 2.02
N ALA A 190 3.50 -14.45 0.93
CA ALA A 190 3.93 -13.60 -0.17
C ALA A 190 2.99 -13.76 -1.38
N ILE A 191 2.22 -12.72 -1.68
CA ILE A 191 1.39 -12.65 -2.90
C ILE A 191 2.27 -12.41 -4.13
N TYR A 192 3.33 -11.62 -3.95
CA TYR A 192 4.34 -11.36 -4.96
C TYR A 192 5.69 -10.98 -4.34
N GLY A 193 6.78 -11.24 -5.05
CA GLY A 193 8.12 -11.18 -4.48
C GLY A 193 8.47 -12.46 -3.73
N GLY A 194 9.30 -12.35 -2.70
CA GLY A 194 9.66 -13.42 -1.78
C GLY A 194 9.55 -12.96 -0.33
N LEU A 195 9.25 -13.93 0.55
CA LEU A 195 9.21 -13.77 2.00
C LEU A 195 9.97 -14.93 2.67
N ASN A 196 10.77 -14.64 3.70
CA ASN A 196 11.47 -15.61 4.55
C ASN A 196 12.21 -16.74 3.79
N GLY A 197 13.00 -16.34 2.79
CA GLY A 197 13.58 -17.27 1.80
C GLY A 197 15.09 -17.17 1.65
N THR A 198 15.57 -17.75 0.56
CA THR A 198 16.98 -17.69 0.16
C THR A 198 17.08 -17.21 -1.28
N THR A 199 17.90 -16.19 -1.55
CA THR A 199 18.15 -15.68 -2.90
C THR A 199 18.81 -16.74 -3.77
N GLY A 200 18.83 -16.54 -5.09
CA GLY A 200 19.53 -17.43 -6.04
C GLY A 200 21.03 -17.61 -5.77
N GLY A 201 21.64 -16.73 -4.94
CA GLY A 201 23.03 -16.81 -4.49
C GLY A 201 23.24 -17.53 -3.14
N GLY A 202 22.17 -18.01 -2.49
CA GLY A 202 22.27 -18.70 -1.19
C GLY A 202 22.24 -17.78 0.04
N GLN A 203 21.95 -16.48 -0.13
CA GLN A 203 21.78 -15.53 0.99
C GLN A 203 20.35 -15.57 1.50
N ASN A 204 20.14 -15.58 2.81
CA ASN A 204 18.80 -15.49 3.38
C ASN A 204 18.22 -14.08 3.20
N TYR A 205 16.91 -13.99 3.11
CA TYR A 205 16.18 -12.72 3.08
C TYR A 205 14.89 -12.82 3.89
N THR A 206 14.46 -11.69 4.43
CA THR A 206 13.12 -11.53 5.01
C THR A 206 12.14 -11.12 3.92
N ILE A 207 12.45 -10.05 3.16
CA ILE A 207 11.73 -9.70 1.93
C ILE A 207 12.69 -9.71 0.75
N GLN A 208 12.21 -10.19 -0.40
CA GLN A 208 12.86 -9.97 -1.69
C GLN A 208 11.86 -9.41 -2.72
N THR A 209 12.15 -8.26 -3.33
CA THR A 209 11.31 -7.74 -4.42
C THR A 209 11.52 -8.52 -5.72
N SER A 210 10.58 -8.37 -6.65
CA SER A 210 10.62 -9.02 -7.96
C SER A 210 10.23 -8.06 -9.07
N LEU A 211 10.86 -8.24 -10.24
CA LEU A 211 10.60 -7.45 -11.44
C LEU A 211 9.16 -7.64 -11.94
N VAL A 212 8.40 -6.56 -11.90
CA VAL A 212 7.03 -6.55 -12.39
C VAL A 212 7.07 -6.63 -13.92
N PRO A 213 6.36 -7.58 -14.55
CA PRO A 213 6.32 -7.65 -16.00
C PRO A 213 5.81 -6.32 -16.57
N VAL A 214 6.36 -5.83 -17.67
CA VAL A 214 5.80 -4.64 -18.33
C VAL A 214 4.98 -5.13 -19.52
N PRO A 215 3.72 -4.68 -19.70
CA PRO A 215 2.96 -5.01 -20.91
C PRO A 215 3.73 -4.50 -22.13
N GLU A 216 4.38 -5.40 -22.88
CA GLU A 216 5.13 -5.01 -24.08
C GLU A 216 4.16 -4.46 -25.14
N PRO A 217 4.31 -3.21 -25.61
CA PRO A 217 3.51 -2.71 -26.73
C PRO A 217 3.85 -3.39 -28.06
N GLY A 218 4.99 -4.08 -28.14
CA GLY A 218 5.62 -4.49 -29.38
C GLY A 218 5.16 -5.84 -29.93
N SER A 219 4.85 -6.82 -29.09
CA SER A 219 4.67 -8.21 -29.54
C SER A 219 3.41 -8.36 -30.42
N SER A 220 2.30 -7.75 -30.04
CA SER A 220 1.06 -7.73 -30.84
C SER A 220 1.19 -6.93 -32.15
N VAL A 221 1.94 -5.82 -32.15
CA VAL A 221 2.26 -5.05 -33.37
C VAL A 221 3.20 -5.83 -34.29
N LEU A 222 4.20 -6.52 -33.75
CA LEU A 222 5.13 -7.37 -34.51
C LEU A 222 4.41 -8.56 -35.15
N PHE A 223 3.50 -9.22 -34.41
CA PHE A 223 2.62 -10.25 -34.98
C PHE A 223 1.71 -9.66 -36.08
N GLY A 224 1.15 -8.48 -35.86
CA GLY A 224 0.34 -7.77 -36.85
C GLY A 224 1.11 -7.47 -38.15
N VAL A 225 2.32 -6.92 -38.05
CA VAL A 225 3.18 -6.59 -39.19
C VAL A 225 3.69 -7.85 -39.89
N ALA A 226 4.07 -8.88 -39.14
CA ALA A 226 4.50 -10.16 -39.71
C ALA A 226 3.35 -10.84 -40.47
N ALA A 227 2.14 -10.86 -39.89
CA ALA A 227 0.94 -11.39 -40.54
C ALA A 227 0.58 -10.59 -41.81
N LEU A 228 0.63 -9.26 -41.76
CA LEU A 228 0.41 -8.41 -42.94
C LEU A 228 1.46 -8.68 -44.03
N GLY A 229 2.73 -8.81 -43.64
CA GLY A 229 3.83 -9.11 -44.56
C GLY A 229 3.67 -10.45 -45.27
N VAL A 230 3.22 -11.49 -44.56
CA VAL A 230 2.91 -12.81 -45.15
C VAL A 230 1.73 -12.73 -46.11
N LEU A 231 0.66 -12.00 -45.74
CA LEU A 231 -0.52 -11.80 -46.59
C LEU A 231 -0.18 -11.04 -47.87
N LEU A 232 0.65 -9.98 -47.78
CA LEU A 232 1.09 -9.20 -48.92
C LEU A 232 2.04 -9.99 -49.84
N ARG A 233 2.92 -10.83 -49.28
CA ARG A 233 3.81 -11.71 -50.06
C ARG A 233 3.03 -12.76 -50.86
N ARG A 234 1.96 -13.34 -50.29
CA ARG A 234 1.10 -14.33 -50.98
C ARG A 234 0.33 -13.73 -52.16
N ARG A 235 0.02 -12.44 -52.15
CA ARG A 235 -0.66 -11.76 -53.27
C ARG A 235 0.26 -11.57 -54.48
N ARG A 236 1.55 -11.32 -54.27
CA ARG A 236 2.52 -11.09 -55.37
C ARG A 236 2.87 -12.34 -56.17
N THR A 237 2.76 -13.54 -55.60
CA THR A 237 3.12 -14.79 -56.30
C THR A 237 2.03 -15.29 -57.26
N ARG A 238 0.84 -14.66 -57.30
CA ARG A 238 -0.30 -15.12 -58.09
C ARG A 238 -0.44 -14.43 -59.45
N GLU A 239 0.41 -13.45 -59.76
CA GLU A 239 0.46 -12.80 -61.07
C GLU A 239 1.68 -13.29 -61.85
N GLN A 240 1.53 -14.43 -62.53
CA GLN A 240 2.40 -14.80 -63.65
C GLN A 240 1.57 -14.72 -64.94
N PRO A 241 1.98 -13.90 -65.94
CA PRO A 241 1.18 -13.63 -67.13
C PRO A 241 1.20 -14.82 -68.11
N SER A 242 0.04 -15.22 -68.62
CA SER A 242 -0.04 -16.17 -69.73
C SER A 242 0.40 -15.47 -71.02
N ILE A 243 1.59 -15.82 -71.52
CA ILE A 243 2.06 -15.42 -72.84
C ILE A 243 1.33 -16.27 -73.89
N ARG A 244 0.60 -15.62 -74.79
CA ARG A 244 0.26 -16.11 -76.13
C ARG A 244 0.58 -15.02 -77.12
#